data_AF-A0A4R0D0X8-F1
#
_entry.id   AF-A0A4R0D0X8-F1
#
_cell.length_a   1.000
_cell.length_b   1.000
_cell.length_c   1.000
_cell.angle_alpha   90.00
_cell.angle_beta   90.00
_cell.angle_gamma   90.00
#
_symmetry.space_group_name_H-M   'P 1'
#
loop_
_entity.id
_entity.type
_entity.pdbx_description
1 polymer ?
#
loop_
_entity_poly.entity_id
_entity_poly.type
_entity_poly.pdbx_seq_one_letter_code
_entity_poly.pdbx_strand_id
1 'polypeptide(L)' 'MDNKSDLQNLDNLIEEFAVKNKKPEKILIGYKVYAELMNDRQFMQEVVGSAMNPNKRKYKNIKIKVTQDGRQLEIV' A
#
# COMPACT_ATOMS: atom_id res chain seq x y z
N MET A 1 -21.46 -11.49 -1.14
CA MET A 1 -20.29 -11.40 -0.24
C MET A 1 -19.31 -10.50 -0.95
N ASP A 2 -19.31 -9.23 -0.61
CA ASP A 2 -18.53 -8.22 -1.30
C ASP A 2 -17.04 -8.51 -1.08
N ASN A 3 -16.39 -9.10 -2.08
CA ASN A 3 -14.94 -9.18 -2.14
C ASN A 3 -14.41 -7.75 -2.31
N LYS A 4 -14.30 -7.03 -1.19
CA LYS A 4 -13.61 -5.75 -1.12
C LYS A 4 -12.19 -5.98 -1.60
N SER A 5 -11.77 -5.31 -2.68
CA SER A 5 -10.42 -5.50 -3.23
C SER A 5 -9.36 -5.11 -2.20
N ASP A 6 -8.19 -5.75 -2.22
CA ASP A 6 -7.10 -5.40 -1.28
C ASP A 6 -6.74 -3.91 -1.35
N LEU A 7 -6.96 -3.27 -2.51
CA LEU A 7 -6.80 -1.84 -2.70
C LEU A 7 -7.81 -1.03 -1.87
N GLN A 8 -9.09 -1.42 -1.86
CA GLN A 8 -10.08 -0.77 -1.01
C GLN A 8 -9.77 -0.97 0.47
N ASN A 9 -9.24 -2.13 0.87
CA ASN A 9 -8.82 -2.37 2.25
C ASN A 9 -7.64 -1.46 2.64
N LEU A 10 -6.62 -1.36 1.77
CA LEU A 10 -5.48 -0.45 1.97
C LEU A 10 -5.93 1.01 2.09
N ASP A 11 -6.86 1.44 1.24
CA ASP A 11 -7.38 2.80 1.26
C ASP A 11 -8.12 3.12 2.57
N ASN A 12 -8.96 2.22 3.06
CA ASN A 12 -9.62 2.41 4.36
C ASN A 12 -8.59 2.49 5.49
N LEU A 13 -7.53 1.66 5.47
CA LEU A 13 -6.49 1.70 6.49
C LEU A 13 -5.75 3.04 6.51
N ILE A 14 -5.46 3.60 5.34
CA ILE A 14 -4.84 4.93 5.21
C ILE A 14 -5.76 6.02 5.77
N GLU A 15 -7.05 5.97 5.43
CA GLU A 15 -8.05 6.93 5.91
C GLU A 15 -8.22 6.86 7.44
N GLU A 16 -8.35 5.65 8.00
CA GLU A 16 -8.44 5.45 9.44
C GLU A 16 -7.21 5.97 10.19
N PHE A 17 -6.02 5.80 9.61
CA PHE A 17 -4.78 6.28 10.21
C PHE A 17 -4.70 7.82 10.20
N ALA A 18 -5.15 8.44 9.11
CA ALA A 18 -5.24 9.89 8.98
C ALA A 18 -6.24 10.49 9.98
N VAL A 19 -7.40 9.86 10.18
CA VAL A 19 -8.42 10.28 11.18
C VAL A 19 -7.86 10.24 12.60
N LYS A 20 -6.98 9.28 12.91
CA LYS A 20 -6.30 9.18 14.21
C LYS A 20 -5.19 10.24 14.41
N ASN A 21 -5.02 11.17 13.47
CA ASN A 21 -4.03 12.26 13.44
C ASN A 21 -2.58 11.76 13.61
N LYS A 22 -2.33 10.51 13.21
CA LYS A 22 -0.99 9.91 13.17
C LYS A 22 -0.42 10.10 11.77
N LYS A 23 0.83 10.54 11.68
CA LYS A 23 1.53 10.62 10.38
C LYS A 23 2.08 9.24 10.04
N PRO A 24 1.63 8.61 8.94
CA PRO A 24 2.16 7.32 8.55
C PRO A 24 3.61 7.47 8.08
N GLU A 25 4.51 6.67 8.63
CA GLU A 25 5.89 6.55 8.17
C GLU A 25 5.98 5.69 6.91
N LYS A 26 5.25 4.56 6.89
CA LYS A 26 5.27 3.58 5.79
C LYS A 26 4.07 2.64 5.80
N ILE A 27 3.83 2.05 4.64
CA ILE A 27 2.94 0.93 4.41
C ILE A 27 3.79 -0.35 4.36
N LEU A 28 3.54 -1.28 5.26
CA LEU A 28 4.12 -2.63 5.19
C LEU A 28 3.18 -3.52 4.39
N ILE A 29 3.68 -4.09 3.30
CA ILE A 29 2.89 -4.92 2.38
C ILE A 29 3.59 -6.25 2.18
N GLY A 30 2.90 -7.36 2.42
CA GLY A 30 3.40 -8.69 2.14
C GLY A 30 3.55 -8.95 0.65
N TYR A 31 4.50 -9.80 0.26
CA TYR A 31 4.87 -9.93 -1.15
C TYR A 31 3.73 -10.44 -2.06
N LYS A 32 2.79 -11.26 -1.54
CA LYS A 32 1.63 -11.72 -2.34
C LYS A 32 0.62 -10.60 -2.54
N VAL A 33 0.29 -9.89 -1.46
CA VAL A 33 -0.63 -8.74 -1.51
C VAL A 33 -0.07 -7.64 -2.40
N TYR A 34 1.24 -7.38 -2.36
CA TYR A 34 1.86 -6.41 -3.26
C TYR A 34 1.72 -6.82 -4.73
N ALA A 35 1.92 -8.09 -5.06
CA ALA A 35 1.73 -8.59 -6.43
C ALA A 35 0.26 -8.48 -6.88
N GLU A 36 -0.69 -8.77 -5.99
CA GLU A 36 -2.14 -8.62 -6.24
C GLU A 36 -2.51 -7.15 -6.48
N LEU A 37 -2.04 -6.23 -5.64
CA LEU A 37 -2.24 -4.78 -5.79
C LEU A 37 -1.64 -4.23 -7.09
N MET A 38 -0.49 -4.75 -7.53
CA MET A 38 0.15 -4.33 -8.79
C MET A 38 -0.63 -4.75 -10.05
N ASN A 39 -1.64 -5.62 -9.94
CA ASN A 39 -2.59 -5.89 -11.03
C ASN A 39 -3.63 -4.77 -11.19
N ASP A 40 -3.82 -3.93 -10.16
CA ASP A 40 -4.63 -2.72 -10.29
C ASP A 40 -3.83 -1.63 -11.02
N ARG A 41 -4.40 -1.13 -12.13
CA ARG A 41 -3.71 -0.18 -12.99
C ARG A 41 -3.42 1.15 -12.29
N GLN A 42 -4.33 1.63 -11.45
CA GLN A 42 -4.18 2.91 -10.78
C GLN A 42 -3.09 2.82 -9.71
N PHE A 43 -3.14 1.78 -8.88
CA PHE A 43 -2.12 1.51 -7.88
C PHE A 43 -0.74 1.35 -8.53
N MET A 44 -0.63 0.54 -9.57
CA MET A 44 0.63 0.31 -10.28
C MET A 44 1.23 1.60 -10.84
N GLN A 45 0.41 2.42 -11.52
CA GLN A 45 0.87 3.67 -12.12
C GLN A 45 1.39 4.65 -11.07
N GLU A 46 0.69 4.79 -9.95
CA GLU A 46 1.09 5.67 -8.86
C GLU A 46 2.40 5.19 -8.21
N VAL A 47 2.47 3.89 -7.90
CA VAL A 47 3.64 3.29 -7.26
C VAL A 47 4.88 3.36 -8.15
N VAL A 48 4.77 2.98 -9.42
CA VAL A 48 5.89 3.03 -10.37
C VAL A 48 6.28 4.48 -10.70
N GLY A 49 5.31 5.37 -10.84
CA GLY A 49 5.53 6.80 -11.14
C GLY A 49 6.15 7.58 -9.98
N SER A 50 5.99 7.12 -8.74
CA SER A 50 6.50 7.83 -7.55
C SER A 50 8.03 7.90 -7.44
N ALA A 51 8.75 6.90 -7.98
CA ALA A 51 10.22 6.87 -7.98
C ALA A 51 10.78 5.80 -8.94
N MET A 52 11.89 6.14 -9.62
CA MET A 52 12.66 5.17 -10.41
C MET A 52 13.22 4.03 -9.55
N ASN A 53 13.72 4.36 -8.34
CA ASN A 53 14.24 3.37 -7.40
C ASN A 53 13.09 2.64 -6.68
N PRO A 54 12.96 1.30 -6.81
CA PRO A 54 11.89 0.53 -6.17
C PRO A 54 11.78 0.75 -4.65
N ASN A 55 12.91 0.88 -3.95
CA ASN A 55 12.95 1.06 -2.49
C ASN A 55 12.53 2.46 -2.01
N LYS A 56 12.32 3.39 -2.95
CA LYS A 56 11.85 4.75 -2.68
C LYS A 56 10.41 4.97 -3.12
N ARG A 57 9.76 3.95 -3.68
CA ARG A 57 8.38 4.07 -4.18
C ARG A 57 7.39 4.31 -3.04
N LYS A 58 6.31 5.00 -3.40
CA LYS A 58 5.27 5.45 -2.51
C LYS A 58 3.90 5.19 -3.12
N TYR A 59 2.90 5.10 -2.24
CA TYR A 59 1.49 5.18 -2.60
C TYR A 59 0.83 6.20 -1.67
N LYS A 60 0.02 7.10 -2.23
CA LYS A 60 -0.57 8.27 -1.55
C LYS A 60 0.45 9.07 -0.75
N ASN A 61 1.65 9.26 -1.30
CA ASN A 61 2.81 9.89 -0.65
C ASN A 61 3.39 9.16 0.58
N ILE A 62 2.94 7.95 0.90
CA ILE A 62 3.43 7.11 1.99
C ILE A 62 4.40 6.07 1.42
N LYS A 63 5.55 5.88 2.07
CA LYS A 63 6.57 4.91 1.62
C LYS A 63 6.03 3.48 1.65
N ILE A 64 6.25 2.71 0.58
CA ILE A 64 5.96 1.26 0.59
C ILE A 64 7.21 0.49 1.01
N LYS A 65 7.03 -0.53 1.86
CA LYS A 65 8.03 -1.55 2.12
C LYS A 65 7.39 -2.93 1.92
N VAL A 66 7.86 -3.63 0.89
CA VAL A 66 7.49 -5.03 0.67
C VAL A 66 8.20 -5.92 1.68
N THR A 67 7.48 -6.82 2.32
CA THR A 67 7.98 -7.73 3.36
C THR A 67 7.94 -9.19 2.91
N GLN A 68 8.65 -10.06 3.62
CA GLN A 68 8.64 -11.51 3.36
C GLN A 68 7.40 -12.21 3.93
N ASP A 69 6.63 -11.54 4.78
CA ASP A 69 5.31 -12.02 5.17
C ASP A 69 4.43 -12.07 3.91
N GLY A 70 3.73 -13.17 3.68
CA GLY A 70 2.93 -13.34 2.47
C GLY A 70 1.81 -12.31 2.34
N ARG A 71 1.11 -12.00 3.44
CA ARG A 71 -0.18 -11.27 3.40
C ARG A 71 -0.27 -10.08 4.34
N GLN A 72 0.85 -9.61 4.89
CA GLN A 72 0.86 -8.40 5.72
C GLN A 72 0.26 -7.19 4.98
N LEU A 73 -0.54 -6.39 5.68
CA LEU A 73 -1.05 -5.11 5.20
C LEU A 73 -1.27 -4.17 6.39
N GLU A 74 -0.31 -3.29 6.64
CA GLU A 74 -0.28 -2.47 7.86
C GLU A 74 0.26 -1.06 7.58
N ILE A 75 -0.25 -0.08 8.33
CA ILE A 75 0.26 1.28 8.37
C ILE A 75 1.03 1.47 9.67
N VAL A 76 2.28 1.92 9.56
CA VAL A 76 3.17 2.23 10.69
C VAL A 76 3.45 3.72 10.73
#